data_AF-A0A4Z2C792-F1
#
_entry.id   AF-A0A4Z2C792-F1
#
_cell.length_a   1.000
_cell.length_b   1.000
_cell.length_c   1.000
_cell.angle_alpha   90.00
_cell.angle_beta   90.00
_cell.angle_gamma   90.00
#
_symmetry.space_group_name_H-M   'P 1'
#
loop_
_entity.id
_entity.type
_entity.pdbx_description
1 polymer ?
#
loop_
_entity_poly.entity_id
_entity_poly.type
_entity_poly.pdbx_seq_one_letter_code
_entity_poly.pdbx_strand_id
1 'polypeptide(L)'
;MFFQDEESSEIGRPAQTKLESFLFSCELSSKVPFYTFQGDEEEDLEHFLELRTICLGEGAKEESNVVEVTAMNHQGKTISVPIANLHVSCLPMVSLGEFELKAPVTIRLKAGVGPVSVSGLHLIASQVEDSDMSDEDEADEEDEEISPIKPAKKKQKQ
;
A
#
# COMPACT_ATOMS: atom_id res chain seq x y z
N MET A 1 31.98 -28.70 24.22
CA MET A 1 32.57 -27.94 23.11
C MET A 1 31.67 -26.75 22.89
N PHE A 2 32.14 -25.58 23.32
CA PHE A 2 31.56 -24.29 22.97
C PHE A 2 31.94 -24.03 21.51
N PHE A 3 30.95 -23.73 20.67
CA PHE A 3 31.21 -23.06 19.41
C PHE A 3 31.06 -21.57 19.70
N GLN A 4 32.19 -20.87 19.72
CA GLN A 4 32.24 -19.41 19.72
C GLN A 4 31.88 -18.95 18.31
N ASP A 5 30.84 -18.12 18.19
CA ASP A 5 30.67 -17.23 17.05
C ASP A 5 31.74 -16.13 17.17
N GLU A 6 32.70 -16.12 16.24
CA GLU A 6 33.62 -14.99 16.04
C GLU A 6 33.35 -14.32 14.68
N GLU A 7 32.88 -13.08 14.81
CA GLU A 7 33.13 -11.90 13.97
C GLU A 7 32.93 -11.91 12.44
N SER A 8 32.01 -11.04 12.05
CA SER A 8 32.26 -9.90 11.15
C SER A 8 32.25 -10.13 9.63
N SER A 9 31.11 -9.79 9.05
CA SER A 9 31.10 -8.68 8.11
C SER A 9 29.79 -7.90 8.28
N GLU A 10 29.87 -6.68 8.82
CA GLU A 10 28.79 -5.69 8.76
C GLU A 10 28.41 -5.45 7.29
N ILE A 11 27.38 -6.14 6.83
CA ILE A 11 26.59 -5.72 5.69
C ILE A 11 25.40 -5.01 6.33
N GLY A 12 25.39 -3.67 6.26
CA GLY A 12 24.33 -2.84 6.81
C GLY A 12 22.97 -3.46 6.49
N ARG A 13 22.15 -3.69 7.53
CA ARG A 13 20.78 -4.15 7.33
C ARG A 13 20.12 -3.17 6.36
N PRO A 14 19.47 -3.63 5.28
CA PRO A 14 18.81 -2.71 4.36
C PRO A 14 17.76 -1.94 5.16
N ALA A 15 17.78 -0.61 5.05
CA ALA A 15 16.78 0.26 5.65
C ALA A 15 15.39 -0.29 5.33
N GLN A 16 14.62 -0.64 6.35
CA GLN A 16 13.28 -1.16 6.15
C GLN A 16 12.41 -0.02 5.61
N THR A 17 11.75 -0.23 4.48
CA THR A 17 10.76 0.73 3.96
C THR A 17 9.40 0.37 4.52
N LYS A 18 8.77 1.31 5.25
CA LYS A 18 7.38 1.18 5.68
C LYS A 18 6.49 1.72 4.57
N LEU A 19 5.48 0.93 4.18
CA LEU A 19 4.50 1.32 3.18
C LEU A 19 3.14 1.50 3.86
N GLU A 20 2.59 2.70 3.81
CA GLU A 20 1.25 3.00 4.30
C GLU A 20 0.27 3.10 3.13
N SER A 21 -0.92 2.50 3.28
CA SER A 21 -1.92 2.44 2.21
C SER A 21 -3.20 3.15 2.60
N PHE A 22 -3.66 4.07 1.76
CA PHE A 22 -4.90 4.84 1.92
C PHE A 22 -5.83 4.61 0.73
N LEU A 23 -7.14 4.75 0.94
CA LEU A 23 -8.09 4.61 -0.15
C LEU A 23 -8.02 5.82 -1.09
N PHE A 24 -7.96 5.54 -2.39
CA PHE A 24 -8.05 6.56 -3.43
C PHE A 24 -9.28 6.35 -4.31
N SER A 25 -9.95 7.44 -4.67
CA SER A 25 -11.00 7.45 -5.70
C SER A 25 -11.12 8.81 -6.36
N CYS A 26 -11.44 8.82 -7.66
CA CYS A 26 -11.88 10.01 -8.37
C CYS A 26 -13.02 9.69 -9.34
N GLU A 27 -13.84 10.68 -9.65
CA GLU A 27 -14.87 10.58 -10.70
C GLU A 27 -14.50 11.50 -11.86
N LEU A 28 -14.62 10.98 -13.09
CA LEU A 28 -14.38 11.70 -14.32
C LEU A 28 -15.68 11.81 -15.11
N SER A 29 -15.94 12.99 -15.67
CA SER A 29 -17.10 13.25 -16.53
C SER A 29 -16.77 14.32 -17.55
N SER A 30 -17.69 14.61 -18.49
CA SER A 30 -17.52 15.73 -19.42
C SER A 30 -17.38 17.09 -18.73
N LYS A 31 -17.87 17.22 -17.48
CA LYS A 31 -17.77 18.45 -16.68
C LYS A 31 -16.41 18.55 -15.97
N VAL A 32 -15.91 17.42 -15.48
CA VAL A 32 -14.61 17.28 -14.81
C VAL A 32 -13.84 16.15 -15.50
N PRO A 33 -13.18 16.44 -16.63
CA PRO A 33 -12.64 15.39 -17.49
C PRO A 33 -11.27 14.88 -17.04
N PHE A 34 -10.64 15.47 -16.04
CA PHE A 34 -9.36 15.01 -15.53
C PHE A 34 -9.23 15.22 -14.02
N TYR A 35 -8.39 14.40 -13.41
CA TYR A 35 -7.94 14.51 -12.03
C TYR A 35 -6.43 14.31 -11.99
N THR A 36 -5.71 15.18 -11.29
CA THR A 36 -4.25 15.04 -11.11
C THR A 36 -3.96 14.72 -9.65
N PHE A 37 -3.36 13.57 -9.43
CA PHE A 37 -2.78 13.15 -8.17
C PHE A 37 -1.35 13.69 -8.06
N GLN A 38 -1.08 14.39 -6.97
CA GLN A 38 0.25 14.91 -6.61
C GLN A 38 0.60 14.39 -5.22
N GLY A 39 1.89 14.11 -5.00
CA GLY A 39 2.41 13.85 -3.66
C GLY A 39 2.47 15.14 -2.85
N ASP A 40 2.70 15.02 -1.54
CA ASP A 40 3.03 16.18 -0.73
C ASP A 40 4.44 16.66 -1.09
N GLU A 41 4.63 17.97 -1.25
CA GLU A 41 5.96 18.55 -1.54
C GLU A 41 6.70 18.90 -0.24
N GLU A 42 6.01 18.92 0.90
CA GLU A 42 6.58 19.33 2.20
C GLU A 42 7.30 18.17 2.93
N GLU A 43 6.96 16.93 2.59
CA GLU A 43 7.57 15.72 3.14
C GLU A 43 8.41 15.03 2.05
N ASP A 44 9.68 14.71 2.33
CA ASP A 44 10.59 13.96 1.43
C ASP A 44 10.17 12.47 1.31
N LEU A 45 8.88 12.20 1.17
CA LEU A 45 8.29 10.86 1.05
C LEU A 45 7.96 10.54 -0.41
N GLU A 46 8.02 9.26 -0.76
CA GLU A 46 7.62 8.82 -2.10
C GLU A 46 6.14 8.43 -2.12
N HIS A 47 5.38 9.10 -2.99
CA HIS A 47 3.96 8.84 -3.19
C HIS A 47 3.72 8.02 -4.47
N PHE A 48 2.94 6.95 -4.33
CA PHE A 48 2.49 6.12 -5.44
C PHE A 48 0.96 6.04 -5.48
N LEU A 49 0.45 5.92 -6.69
CA LEU A 49 -0.95 5.72 -6.98
C LEU A 49 -1.14 4.34 -7.62
N GLU A 50 -1.81 3.44 -6.90
CA GLU A 50 -2.16 2.11 -7.39
C GLU A 50 -3.61 2.11 -7.89
N LEU A 51 -3.83 2.06 -9.20
CA LEU A 51 -5.16 1.99 -9.79
C LEU A 51 -5.67 0.55 -9.81
N ARG A 52 -6.83 0.29 -9.22
CA ARG A 52 -7.43 -1.05 -9.13
C ARG A 52 -8.60 -1.25 -10.06
N THR A 53 -9.60 -0.37 -10.01
CA THR A 53 -10.82 -0.56 -10.81
C THR A 53 -11.26 0.73 -11.47
N ILE A 54 -11.84 0.59 -12.66
CA ILE A 54 -12.51 1.64 -13.39
C ILE A 54 -13.91 1.17 -13.70
N CYS A 55 -14.92 1.95 -13.32
CA CYS A 55 -16.33 1.59 -13.45
C CYS A 55 -17.11 2.72 -14.11
N LEU A 56 -18.07 2.39 -14.96
CA LEU A 56 -19.10 3.33 -15.37
C LEU A 56 -20.04 3.59 -14.18
N GLY A 57 -20.27 4.86 -13.88
CA GLY A 57 -21.21 5.29 -12.85
C GLY A 57 -22.65 5.27 -13.35
N GLU A 58 -23.59 5.47 -12.42
CA GLU A 58 -25.01 5.55 -12.74
C GLU A 58 -25.30 6.71 -13.70
N GLY A 59 -26.15 6.47 -14.70
CA GLY A 59 -26.51 7.47 -15.70
C GLY A 59 -25.47 7.66 -16.82
N ALA A 60 -24.41 6.83 -16.86
CA ALA A 60 -23.52 6.79 -18.01
C ALA A 60 -24.29 6.44 -19.29
N LYS A 61 -23.99 7.16 -20.37
CA LYS A 61 -24.65 6.96 -21.67
C LYS A 61 -24.14 5.71 -22.37
N GLU A 62 -24.93 5.22 -23.32
CA GLU A 62 -24.55 4.13 -24.23
C GLU A 62 -23.52 4.64 -25.26
N GLU A 63 -22.28 4.77 -24.83
CA GLU A 63 -21.14 5.22 -25.64
C GLU A 63 -19.81 4.66 -25.11
N SER A 64 -18.75 4.77 -25.90
CA SER A 64 -17.40 4.37 -25.48
C SER A 64 -16.77 5.45 -24.60
N ASN A 65 -16.40 5.06 -23.38
CA ASN A 65 -15.71 5.91 -22.42
C ASN A 65 -14.24 5.48 -22.32
N VAL A 66 -13.32 6.34 -22.76
CA VAL A 66 -11.88 6.01 -22.79
C VAL A 66 -11.16 6.76 -21.68
N VAL A 67 -10.53 6.01 -20.77
CA VAL A 67 -9.70 6.56 -19.69
C VAL A 67 -8.23 6.46 -20.07
N GLU A 68 -7.54 7.59 -19.95
CA GLU A 68 -6.12 7.75 -20.23
C GLU A 68 -5.39 8.17 -18.97
N VAL A 69 -4.17 7.68 -18.77
CA VAL A 69 -3.29 8.11 -17.71
C VAL A 69 -2.05 8.77 -18.29
N THR A 70 -1.67 9.89 -17.71
CA THR A 70 -0.47 10.64 -18.03
C THR A 70 0.50 10.59 -16.85
N ALA A 71 1.68 10.04 -17.08
CA ALA A 71 2.73 9.87 -16.07
C ALA A 71 4.13 9.90 -16.72
N MET A 72 5.17 9.97 -15.90
CA MET A 72 6.56 9.96 -16.34
C MET A 72 7.01 8.54 -16.73
N ASN A 73 7.73 8.41 -17.84
CA ASN A 73 8.35 7.15 -18.25
C ASN A 73 9.81 7.02 -17.77
N HIS A 74 10.45 5.89 -18.08
CA HIS A 74 11.85 5.62 -17.71
C HIS A 74 12.90 6.59 -18.29
N GLN A 75 12.52 7.46 -19.23
CA GLN A 75 13.40 8.48 -19.84
C GLN A 75 13.17 9.87 -19.22
N GLY A 76 12.35 9.98 -18.18
CA GLY A 76 11.97 11.26 -17.58
C GLY A 76 10.95 12.05 -18.41
N LYS A 77 10.34 11.43 -19.43
CA LYS A 77 9.35 12.09 -20.30
C LYS A 77 7.93 11.77 -19.86
N THR A 78 7.10 12.79 -19.72
CA THR A 78 5.65 12.63 -19.52
C THR A 78 5.00 12.08 -20.79
N ILE A 79 4.27 10.97 -20.65
CA ILE A 79 3.53 10.31 -21.74
C ILE A 79 2.10 10.03 -21.30
N SER A 80 1.17 9.95 -22.25
CA SER A 80 -0.23 9.63 -22.01
C SER A 80 -0.59 8.29 -22.67
N VAL A 81 -1.20 7.38 -21.91
CA VAL A 81 -1.52 6.01 -22.34
C VAL A 81 -2.98 5.68 -22.01
N PRO A 82 -3.80 5.24 -22.98
CA PRO A 82 -5.15 4.76 -22.70
C PRO A 82 -5.06 3.44 -21.92
N ILE A 83 -5.73 3.37 -20.76
CA ILE A 83 -5.69 2.21 -19.86
C ILE A 83 -7.02 1.44 -19.82
N ALA A 84 -8.12 2.06 -20.22
CA ALA A 84 -9.42 1.39 -20.30
C ALA A 84 -10.32 2.00 -21.38
N ASN A 85 -11.18 1.16 -21.95
CA ASN A 85 -12.30 1.55 -22.80
C ASN A 85 -13.55 0.84 -22.28
N LEU A 86 -14.49 1.61 -21.73
CA LEU A 86 -15.70 1.10 -21.08
C LEU A 86 -16.94 1.37 -21.94
N HIS A 87 -17.90 0.46 -21.87
CA HIS A 87 -19.18 0.58 -22.56
C HIS A 87 -20.28 -0.13 -21.76
N VAL A 88 -21.44 0.50 -21.58
CA VAL A 88 -22.51 0.01 -20.70
C VAL A 88 -22.96 -1.41 -21.06
N SER A 89 -23.15 -1.71 -22.35
CA SER A 89 -23.61 -3.04 -22.82
C SER A 89 -22.54 -4.13 -22.95
N CYS A 90 -21.25 -3.78 -22.93
CA CYS A 90 -20.17 -4.75 -23.24
C CYS A 90 -19.16 -4.90 -22.10
N LEU A 91 -18.71 -3.79 -21.53
CA LEU A 91 -17.64 -3.74 -20.54
C LEU A 91 -17.84 -2.55 -19.59
N PRO A 92 -18.76 -2.65 -18.61
CA PRO A 92 -19.07 -1.55 -17.70
C PRO A 92 -18.03 -1.35 -16.60
N MET A 93 -17.13 -2.32 -16.39
CA MET A 93 -16.07 -2.31 -15.40
C MET A 93 -14.80 -2.93 -15.99
N VAL A 94 -13.63 -2.37 -15.64
CA VAL A 94 -12.31 -2.94 -15.85
C VAL A 94 -11.57 -3.02 -14.51
N SER A 95 -10.97 -4.17 -14.22
CA SER A 95 -10.01 -4.33 -13.13
C SER A 95 -8.59 -4.30 -13.71
N LEU A 96 -7.73 -3.45 -13.14
CA LEU A 96 -6.34 -3.25 -13.56
C LEU A 96 -5.34 -4.03 -12.71
N GLY A 97 -5.79 -4.61 -11.58
CA GLY A 97 -4.91 -5.24 -10.60
C GLY A 97 -4.13 -4.19 -9.81
N GLU A 98 -2.82 -4.37 -9.71
CA GLU A 98 -1.89 -3.48 -8.99
C GLU A 98 -1.18 -2.56 -10.00
N PHE A 99 -1.94 -1.71 -10.68
CA PHE A 99 -1.38 -0.76 -11.66
C PHE A 99 -0.79 0.44 -10.90
N GLU A 100 0.47 0.31 -10.46
CA GLU A 100 1.17 1.31 -9.66
C GLU A 100 1.89 2.35 -10.54
N LEU A 101 1.77 3.62 -10.13
CA LEU A 101 2.42 4.76 -10.78
C LEU A 101 2.97 5.73 -9.73
N LYS A 102 4.23 6.16 -9.91
CA LYS A 102 4.83 7.21 -9.08
C LYS A 102 4.20 8.57 -9.40
N ALA A 103 3.89 9.35 -8.37
CA ALA A 103 3.40 10.72 -8.52
C ALA A 103 4.42 11.63 -9.25
N PRO A 104 3.97 12.63 -10.04
CA PRO A 104 2.58 13.01 -10.30
C PRO A 104 1.91 12.17 -11.40
N VAL A 105 0.60 11.94 -11.25
CA VAL A 105 -0.22 11.15 -12.18
C VAL A 105 -1.49 11.91 -12.54
N THR A 106 -1.78 12.06 -13.84
CA THR A 106 -3.05 12.65 -14.31
C THR A 106 -3.92 11.57 -14.96
N ILE A 107 -5.13 11.38 -14.44
CA ILE A 107 -6.15 10.50 -15.01
C ILE A 107 -7.14 11.35 -15.78
N ARG A 108 -7.48 10.97 -17.02
CA ARG A 108 -8.33 11.76 -17.91
C ARG A 108 -9.35 10.90 -18.65
N LEU A 109 -10.58 11.38 -18.72
CA LEU A 109 -11.61 10.91 -19.63
C LEU A 109 -11.35 11.54 -21.02
N LYS A 110 -10.80 10.74 -21.92
CA LYS A 110 -10.43 11.15 -23.28
C LYS A 110 -11.62 11.18 -24.24
N ALA A 111 -12.57 10.27 -24.04
CA ALA A 111 -13.79 10.14 -24.81
C ALA A 111 -14.93 9.66 -23.91
N GLY A 112 -16.17 9.99 -24.28
CA GLY A 112 -17.37 9.73 -23.49
C GLY A 112 -17.70 10.86 -22.51
N VAL A 113 -18.92 10.82 -22.00
CA VAL A 113 -19.49 11.83 -21.08
C VAL A 113 -19.32 11.41 -19.61
N GLY A 114 -19.11 10.11 -19.35
CA GLY A 114 -19.12 9.55 -18.00
C GLY A 114 -20.54 9.56 -17.39
N PRO A 115 -20.65 9.45 -16.04
CA PRO A 115 -19.56 9.42 -15.07
C PRO A 115 -18.74 8.12 -15.12
N VAL A 116 -17.43 8.23 -14.89
CA VAL A 116 -16.51 7.10 -14.75
C VAL A 116 -15.79 7.23 -13.41
N SER A 117 -15.96 6.27 -12.53
CA SER A 117 -15.22 6.21 -11.26
C SER A 117 -13.94 5.40 -11.45
N VAL A 118 -12.85 5.90 -10.88
CA VAL A 118 -11.56 5.23 -10.81
C VAL A 118 -11.21 5.09 -9.34
N SER A 119 -10.91 3.88 -8.89
CA SER A 119 -10.57 3.59 -7.50
C SER A 119 -9.28 2.80 -7.38
N GLY A 120 -8.66 2.90 -6.22
CA GLY A 120 -7.33 2.36 -5.99
C GLY A 120 -6.81 2.64 -4.59
N LEU A 121 -5.49 2.63 -4.46
CA LEU A 121 -4.78 2.98 -3.24
C LEU A 121 -3.81 4.13 -3.49
N HIS A 122 -3.68 4.99 -2.51
CA HIS A 122 -2.55 5.90 -2.36
C HIS A 122 -1.56 5.24 -1.40
N LEU A 123 -0.36 4.97 -1.90
CA LEU A 123 0.71 4.37 -1.14
C LEU A 123 1.77 5.43 -0.80
N ILE A 124 2.18 5.49 0.46
CA ILE A 124 3.26 6.36 0.94
C ILE A 124 4.40 5.47 1.43
N ALA A 125 5.57 5.65 0.84
CA ALA A 125 6.79 4.95 1.27
C ALA A 125 7.63 5.87 2.16
N SER A 126 7.88 5.44 3.39
CA SER A 126 8.79 6.08 4.35
C SER A 126 9.96 5.15 4.70
N GLN A 127 11.13 5.73 4.94
CA GLN A 127 12.27 4.99 5.47
C GLN A 127 12.08 4.86 6.99
N VAL A 128 12.14 3.63 7.51
CA VAL A 128 12.19 3.41 8.95
C VAL A 128 13.61 3.76 9.38
N GLU A 129 13.77 4.87 10.10
CA GLU A 129 14.97 5.09 10.90
C GLU A 129 14.94 4.05 12.04
N ASP A 130 16.02 3.30 12.24
CA ASP A 130 16.15 2.16 13.17
C ASP A 130 15.93 2.51 14.67
N SER A 131 15.31 3.66 15.01
CA SER A 131 15.10 4.13 16.37
C SER A 131 13.88 3.52 17.09
N ASP A 132 12.97 2.86 16.36
CA ASP A 132 11.77 2.23 16.96
C ASP A 132 11.97 0.76 17.37
N MET A 133 13.18 0.22 17.22
CA MET A 133 13.57 -1.08 17.77
C MET A 133 14.24 -0.89 19.15
N SER A 134 13.58 -0.20 20.09
CA SER A 134 13.93 -0.36 21.51
C SER A 134 13.39 -1.71 21.96
N ASP A 135 14.28 -2.69 22.07
CA ASP A 135 14.02 -4.02 22.60
C ASP A 135 13.12 -3.97 23.86
N GLU A 136 11.89 -4.50 23.76
CA GLU A 136 11.17 -5.06 24.93
C GLU A 136 11.82 -6.41 25.30
N ASP A 137 13.11 -6.38 25.65
CA ASP A 137 13.82 -7.50 26.27
C ASP A 137 14.19 -7.14 27.71
N GLU A 138 13.18 -7.09 28.60
CA GLU A 138 13.39 -7.39 30.02
C GLU A 138 12.56 -8.64 30.36
N ALA A 139 13.11 -9.79 29.97
CA ALA A 139 12.82 -11.06 30.62
C ALA A 139 13.34 -10.97 32.06
N ASP A 140 12.46 -10.57 32.98
CA ASP A 140 12.76 -10.53 34.42
C ASP A 140 12.87 -11.97 34.95
N GLU A 141 14.11 -12.42 35.15
CA GLU A 141 14.47 -13.64 35.86
C GLU A 141 14.25 -13.44 37.38
N GLU A 142 13.04 -13.72 37.89
CA GLU A 142 12.87 -13.90 39.33
C GLU A 142 13.23 -15.34 39.75
N ASP A 143 14.37 -15.43 40.45
CA ASP A 143 14.88 -16.55 41.26
C ASP A 143 13.77 -17.32 42.02
N GLU A 144 13.38 -18.52 41.54
CA GLU A 144 12.67 -19.49 42.37
C GLU A 144 13.67 -20.24 43.27
N GLU A 145 14.01 -19.63 44.41
CA GLU A 145 14.76 -20.24 45.51
C GLU A 145 13.97 -21.40 46.13
N ILE A 146 14.41 -22.62 45.85
CA ILE A 146 13.80 -23.89 46.27
C ILE A 146 13.81 -24.02 47.80
N SER A 147 12.63 -23.92 48.43
CA SER A 147 12.42 -24.29 49.83
C SER A 147 11.78 -25.69 49.95
N PRO A 148 12.44 -26.69 50.56
CA PRO A 148 11.88 -28.04 50.69
C PRO A 148 10.90 -28.14 51.87
N ILE A 149 9.61 -28.35 51.57
CA ILE A 149 8.58 -28.64 52.59
C ILE A 149 8.07 -30.08 52.45
N LYS A 150 8.14 -30.81 53.56
CA LYS A 150 8.01 -32.27 53.73
C LYS A 150 6.64 -32.87 53.32
N PRO A 151 6.58 -34.17 52.97
CA PRO A 151 5.34 -34.84 52.56
C PRO A 151 4.34 -35.03 53.74
N ALA A 152 3.10 -34.60 53.52
CA ALA A 152 1.98 -34.83 54.44
C ALA A 152 1.36 -36.23 54.25
N LYS A 153 1.14 -36.94 55.37
CA LYS A 153 0.57 -38.29 55.42
C LYS A 153 -0.91 -38.30 54.99
N LYS A 154 -1.23 -39.17 54.03
CA LYS A 154 -2.59 -39.51 53.58
C LYS A 154 -3.32 -40.27 54.71
N LYS A 155 -4.43 -39.74 55.22
CA LYS A 155 -5.42 -40.52 55.99
C LYS A 155 -6.51 -41.00 55.02
N GLN A 156 -6.61 -42.31 54.84
CA GLN A 156 -7.76 -42.97 54.21
C GLN A 156 -8.97 -42.91 55.15
N LYS A 157 -10.13 -42.52 54.61
CA LYS A 157 -11.44 -42.78 55.21
C LYS A 157 -11.82 -44.24 54.94
N GLN A 158 -12.24 -44.95 55.98
CA GLN A 158 -13.27 -46.00 55.87
C GLN A 158 -14.64 -45.33 55.93
#